data_AF-Q9L583-F1
#
_entry.id   AF-Q9L583-F1
#
_cell.length_a   1.000
_cell.length_b   1.000
_cell.length_c   1.000
_cell.angle_alpha   90.00
_cell.angle_beta   90.00
_cell.angle_gamma   90.00
#
_symmetry.space_group_name_H-M   'P 1'
#
loop_
_entity.id
_entity.type
_entity.pdbx_description
1 polymer ?
#
loop_
_entity_poly.entity_id
_entity_poly.type
_entity_poly.pdbx_seq_one_letter_code
_entity_poly.pdbx_strand_id
1 'polypeptide(L)'
;KLLDSLDPEGKTQDELDKEAEEAELDKKADELQNKVADLEKEISNLEILLGGADPEDDTAALQNKLAAKKAELAKKQTELEKLLDSLDPEGKTQDELDKEAEEAELDKKADELQNKVADLEKEISNLEILLGGADSEDDTAALQNKLATKKAELEKTQKELDAALNELGPDGDEEETPAPAPQPEQPAPAPKPEQPAPAPKPEQPAPAPKPEQPAPAPKPEQPAKPEKPAEEPTQPEKPATPKTGWKQENGM
;
A
#
# COMPACT_ATOMS: atom_id res chain seq x y z
N LYS A 1 -57.22 -8.80 -52.56
CA LYS A 1 -56.38 -7.60 -52.34
C LYS A 1 -55.14 -8.07 -51.60
N LEU A 2 -53.98 -7.97 -52.22
CA LEU A 2 -52.63 -7.91 -51.67
C LEU A 2 -51.71 -8.28 -52.86
N LEU A 3 -51.69 -7.38 -53.83
CA LEU A 3 -50.54 -7.27 -54.72
C LEU A 3 -49.50 -6.59 -53.83
N ASP A 4 -48.65 -7.38 -53.18
CA ASP A 4 -47.39 -6.85 -52.65
C ASP A 4 -46.62 -6.36 -53.86
N SER A 5 -46.42 -5.05 -53.89
CA SER A 5 -45.66 -4.32 -54.90
C SER A 5 -44.19 -4.72 -54.79
N LEU A 6 -43.83 -5.88 -55.33
CA LEU A 6 -42.44 -6.25 -55.58
C LEU A 6 -41.93 -5.45 -56.78
N ASP A 7 -40.87 -4.69 -56.55
CA ASP A 7 -40.03 -4.05 -57.58
C ASP A 7 -39.35 -5.14 -58.45
N PRO A 8 -38.89 -4.89 -59.70
CA PRO A 8 -38.44 -5.95 -60.59
C PRO A 8 -37.17 -6.68 -60.13
N GLU A 9 -36.53 -6.21 -59.05
CA GLU A 9 -35.37 -6.83 -58.41
C GLU A 9 -35.73 -7.74 -57.21
N GLY A 10 -36.99 -7.83 -56.80
CA GLY A 10 -37.42 -8.72 -55.71
C GLY A 10 -37.05 -8.26 -54.29
N LYS A 11 -36.54 -7.03 -54.14
CA LYS A 11 -36.29 -6.39 -52.84
C LYS A 11 -37.60 -6.04 -52.15
N THR A 12 -37.64 -6.17 -50.83
CA THR A 12 -38.76 -5.69 -50.01
C THR A 12 -38.68 -4.17 -49.83
N GLN A 13 -39.82 -3.51 -49.57
CA GLN A 13 -39.83 -2.07 -49.30
C GLN A 13 -38.92 -1.70 -48.10
N ASP A 14 -38.87 -2.56 -47.08
CA ASP A 14 -38.01 -2.37 -45.90
C ASP A 14 -36.51 -2.43 -46.25
N GLU A 15 -36.10 -3.27 -47.20
CA GLU A 15 -34.70 -3.32 -47.68
C GLU A 15 -34.34 -2.06 -48.48
N LEU A 16 -35.26 -1.55 -49.30
CA LEU A 16 -35.06 -0.31 -50.05
C LEU A 16 -34.98 0.91 -49.12
N ASP A 17 -35.79 0.94 -48.07
CA ASP A 17 -35.79 2.01 -47.07
C ASP A 17 -34.46 1.99 -46.26
N LYS A 18 -33.95 0.80 -45.92
CA LYS A 18 -32.65 0.64 -45.24
C LYS A 18 -31.47 1.05 -46.14
N GLU A 19 -31.45 0.62 -47.40
CA GLU A 19 -30.42 0.99 -48.39
C GLU A 19 -30.42 2.52 -48.62
N ALA A 20 -31.59 3.16 -48.59
CA ALA A 20 -31.70 4.61 -48.67
C ALA A 20 -31.17 5.33 -47.43
N GLU A 21 -31.38 4.78 -46.23
CA GLU A 21 -30.85 5.32 -44.97
C GLU A 21 -29.32 5.20 -44.90
N GLU A 22 -28.77 4.03 -45.25
CA GLU A 22 -27.31 3.81 -45.34
C GLU A 22 -26.66 4.78 -46.35
N ALA A 23 -27.26 4.96 -47.54
CA ALA A 23 -26.77 5.93 -48.52
C ALA A 23 -26.89 7.40 -48.07
N GLU A 24 -27.81 7.73 -47.16
CA GLU A 24 -27.90 9.06 -46.55
C GLU A 24 -26.81 9.26 -45.49
N LEU A 25 -26.52 8.22 -44.70
CA LEU A 25 -25.44 8.23 -43.72
C LEU A 25 -24.07 8.35 -44.41
N ASP A 26 -23.85 7.63 -45.51
CA ASP A 26 -22.60 7.65 -46.29
C ASP A 26 -22.29 9.07 -46.80
N LYS A 27 -23.32 9.75 -47.36
CA LYS A 27 -23.20 11.17 -47.75
C LYS A 27 -22.89 12.09 -46.57
N LYS A 28 -23.46 11.83 -45.39
CA LYS A 28 -23.16 12.64 -44.18
C LYS A 28 -21.73 12.43 -43.70
N ALA A 29 -21.22 11.20 -43.78
CA ALA A 29 -19.83 10.88 -43.46
C ALA A 29 -18.87 11.60 -44.42
N ASP A 30 -19.11 11.53 -45.74
CA ASP A 30 -18.36 12.26 -46.76
C ASP A 30 -18.35 13.78 -46.50
N GLU A 31 -19.51 14.36 -46.19
CA GLU A 31 -19.63 15.78 -45.88
C GLU A 31 -18.85 16.19 -44.63
N LEU A 32 -18.85 15.35 -43.59
CA LEU A 32 -18.11 15.59 -42.36
C LEU A 32 -16.61 15.42 -42.54
N GLN A 33 -16.18 14.42 -43.30
CA GLN A 33 -14.78 14.20 -43.63
C GLN A 33 -14.19 15.39 -44.39
N ASN A 34 -14.95 15.96 -45.34
CA ASN A 34 -14.55 17.21 -46.02
C ASN A 34 -14.40 18.39 -45.04
N LYS A 35 -15.31 18.53 -44.07
CA LYS A 35 -15.23 19.57 -43.02
C LYS A 35 -14.03 19.37 -42.10
N VAL A 36 -13.71 18.13 -41.72
CA VAL A 36 -12.51 17.77 -40.95
C VAL A 36 -11.25 18.18 -41.71
N ALA A 37 -11.14 17.81 -42.97
CA ALA A 37 -10.00 18.16 -43.81
C ALA A 37 -9.82 19.69 -43.98
N ASP A 38 -10.91 20.43 -44.09
CA ASP A 38 -10.85 21.90 -44.16
C ASP A 38 -10.43 22.54 -42.82
N LEU A 39 -10.89 21.99 -41.69
CA LEU A 39 -10.46 22.42 -40.36
C LEU A 39 -8.98 22.13 -40.10
N GLU A 40 -8.48 20.96 -40.50
CA GLU A 40 -7.06 20.60 -40.40
C GLU A 40 -6.17 21.56 -41.21
N LYS A 41 -6.60 21.93 -42.43
CA LYS A 41 -5.91 22.96 -43.22
C LYS A 41 -5.93 24.31 -42.52
N GLU A 42 -7.06 24.73 -41.93
CA GLU A 42 -7.14 26.00 -41.20
C GLU A 42 -6.23 26.00 -39.96
N ILE A 43 -6.19 24.89 -39.21
CA ILE A 43 -5.32 24.68 -38.05
C ILE A 43 -3.85 24.74 -38.48
N SER A 44 -3.47 24.02 -39.53
CA SER A 44 -2.10 24.03 -40.05
C SER A 44 -1.65 25.43 -40.48
N ASN A 45 -2.52 26.18 -41.16
CA ASN A 45 -2.25 27.57 -41.51
C ASN A 45 -2.05 28.46 -40.28
N LEU A 46 -2.86 28.29 -39.22
CA LEU A 46 -2.72 29.03 -37.97
C LEU A 46 -1.42 28.67 -37.22
N GLU A 47 -1.02 27.39 -37.24
CA GLU A 47 0.24 26.94 -36.65
C GLU A 47 1.46 27.51 -37.39
N ILE A 48 1.41 27.58 -38.72
CA ILE A 48 2.46 28.23 -39.53
C ILE A 48 2.56 29.72 -39.17
N LEU A 49 1.43 30.42 -39.06
CA LEU A 49 1.40 31.83 -38.67
C LEU A 49 1.97 32.06 -37.27
N LEU A 50 1.67 31.18 -36.32
CA LEU A 50 2.22 31.24 -34.95
C LEU A 50 3.71 30.91 -34.91
N GLY A 51 4.17 29.93 -35.70
CA GLY A 51 5.59 29.57 -35.77
C GLY A 51 6.47 30.62 -36.45
N GLY A 52 5.88 31.52 -37.23
CA GLY A 52 6.54 32.66 -37.86
C GLY A 52 6.41 34.00 -37.14
N ALA A 53 5.66 34.05 -36.02
CA ALA A 53 5.46 35.27 -35.24
C ALA A 53 6.69 35.58 -34.37
N ASP A 54 7.02 36.87 -34.24
CA ASP A 54 8.10 37.31 -33.35
C ASP A 54 7.65 37.14 -31.88
N PRO A 55 8.54 36.80 -30.93
CA PRO A 55 8.20 36.76 -29.50
C PRO A 55 7.59 38.05 -28.93
N GLU A 56 7.72 39.19 -29.62
CA GLU A 56 7.07 40.46 -29.24
C GLU A 56 5.64 40.64 -29.79
N ASP A 57 5.17 39.77 -30.70
CA ASP A 57 3.81 39.85 -31.26
C ASP A 57 2.76 39.30 -30.26
N ASP A 58 1.67 40.05 -30.08
CA ASP A 58 0.49 39.63 -29.30
C ASP A 58 -0.27 38.49 -30.01
N THR A 59 0.27 37.27 -29.90
CA THR A 59 -0.26 36.05 -30.54
C THR A 59 -1.47 35.44 -29.81
N ALA A 60 -1.88 36.02 -28.67
CA ALA A 60 -2.95 35.48 -27.82
C ALA A 60 -4.28 35.26 -28.58
N ALA A 61 -4.62 36.15 -29.52
CA ALA A 61 -5.81 36.01 -30.34
C ALA A 61 -5.72 34.81 -31.32
N LEU A 62 -4.55 34.57 -31.91
CA LEU A 62 -4.31 33.45 -32.81
C LEU A 62 -4.27 32.12 -32.05
N GLN A 63 -3.66 32.10 -30.86
CA GLN A 63 -3.66 30.93 -29.98
C GLN A 63 -5.08 30.56 -29.53
N ASN A 64 -5.90 31.55 -29.15
CA ASN A 64 -7.30 31.32 -28.81
C ASN A 64 -8.09 30.75 -30.01
N LYS A 65 -7.90 31.33 -31.20
CA LYS A 65 -8.53 30.84 -32.43
C LYS A 65 -8.08 29.40 -32.76
N LEU A 66 -6.80 29.09 -32.61
CA LEU A 66 -6.25 27.75 -32.81
C LEU A 66 -6.88 26.75 -31.83
N ALA A 67 -6.96 27.09 -30.54
CA ALA A 67 -7.59 26.24 -29.53
C ALA A 67 -9.07 26.00 -29.83
N ALA A 68 -9.82 27.04 -30.24
CA ALA A 68 -11.22 26.90 -30.65
C ALA A 68 -11.37 25.98 -31.86
N LYS A 69 -10.48 26.09 -32.86
CA LYS A 69 -10.49 25.25 -34.06
C LYS A 69 -10.12 23.80 -33.77
N LYS A 70 -9.13 23.55 -32.90
CA LYS A 70 -8.81 22.18 -32.43
C LYS A 70 -9.97 21.53 -31.67
N ALA A 71 -10.68 22.31 -30.85
CA ALA A 71 -11.87 21.82 -30.16
C ALA A 71 -13.04 21.55 -31.13
N GLU A 72 -13.19 22.36 -32.19
CA GLU A 72 -14.16 22.13 -33.26
C GLU A 72 -13.83 20.86 -34.06
N LEU A 73 -12.56 20.68 -34.42
CA LEU A 73 -12.05 19.48 -35.10
C LEU A 73 -12.33 18.22 -34.28
N ALA A 74 -11.99 18.21 -32.99
CA ALA A 74 -12.23 17.07 -32.11
C ALA A 74 -13.73 16.70 -32.06
N LYS A 75 -14.62 17.68 -31.94
CA LYS A 75 -16.08 17.43 -31.99
C LYS A 75 -16.52 16.81 -33.31
N LYS A 76 -15.95 17.26 -34.44
CA LYS A 76 -16.27 16.76 -35.77
C LYS A 76 -15.69 15.37 -36.02
N GLN A 77 -14.52 15.07 -35.49
CA GLN A 77 -13.92 13.73 -35.53
C GLN A 77 -14.77 12.74 -34.74
N THR A 78 -15.21 13.07 -33.52
CA THR A 78 -16.13 12.22 -32.74
C THR A 78 -17.50 12.04 -33.43
N GLU A 79 -18.01 13.06 -34.12
CA GLU A 79 -19.26 12.97 -34.88
C GLU A 79 -19.10 12.05 -36.10
N LEU A 80 -17.96 12.12 -36.78
CA LEU A 80 -17.63 11.27 -37.91
C LEU A 80 -17.43 9.81 -37.48
N GLU A 81 -16.71 9.57 -36.38
CA GLU A 81 -16.50 8.25 -35.78
C GLU A 81 -17.83 7.56 -35.45
N LYS A 82 -18.74 8.26 -34.77
CA LYS A 82 -20.09 7.73 -34.48
C LYS A 82 -20.92 7.41 -35.72
N LEU A 83 -20.74 8.17 -36.80
CA LEU A 83 -21.41 7.90 -38.06
C LEU A 83 -20.81 6.70 -38.77
N LEU A 84 -19.48 6.57 -38.75
CA LEU A 84 -18.78 5.41 -39.28
C LEU A 84 -19.17 4.14 -38.50
N ASP A 85 -19.28 4.20 -37.18
CA ASP A 85 -19.79 3.09 -36.35
C ASP A 85 -21.24 2.68 -36.73
N SER A 86 -22.05 3.64 -37.18
CA SER A 86 -23.43 3.36 -37.64
C SER A 86 -23.49 2.83 -39.08
N LEU A 87 -22.50 3.16 -39.91
CA LEU A 87 -22.35 2.73 -41.31
C LEU A 87 -21.69 1.36 -41.43
N ASP A 88 -20.82 1.03 -40.46
CA ASP A 88 -20.14 -0.26 -40.36
C ASP A 88 -20.51 -0.98 -39.05
N PRO A 89 -21.76 -1.45 -38.91
CA PRO A 89 -22.11 -2.35 -37.81
C PRO A 89 -21.42 -3.72 -37.93
N GLU A 90 -20.68 -3.99 -39.02
CA GLU A 90 -19.95 -5.25 -39.25
C GLU A 90 -18.49 -5.19 -38.78
N GLY A 91 -17.98 -4.02 -38.39
CA GLY A 91 -16.59 -3.81 -37.94
C GLY A 91 -16.35 -4.01 -36.44
N LYS A 92 -17.37 -3.84 -35.58
CA LYS A 92 -17.35 -4.26 -34.18
C LYS A 92 -18.54 -5.17 -33.91
N THR A 93 -18.28 -6.43 -33.64
CA THR A 93 -19.32 -7.35 -33.19
C THR A 93 -19.86 -6.89 -31.83
N GLN A 94 -21.13 -7.17 -31.51
CA GLN A 94 -21.66 -6.93 -30.16
C GLN A 94 -20.78 -7.59 -29.09
N ASP A 95 -20.15 -8.73 -29.41
CA ASP A 95 -19.16 -9.40 -28.57
C ASP A 95 -17.91 -8.55 -28.30
N GLU A 96 -17.44 -7.73 -29.26
CA GLU A 96 -16.32 -6.81 -29.05
C GLU A 96 -16.69 -5.57 -28.23
N LEU A 97 -17.91 -5.03 -28.39
CA LEU A 97 -18.42 -3.96 -27.53
C LEU A 97 -18.64 -4.45 -26.09
N ASP A 98 -19.17 -5.66 -25.94
CA ASP A 98 -19.35 -6.29 -24.63
C ASP A 98 -17.99 -6.59 -23.98
N LYS A 99 -16.98 -7.00 -24.77
CA LYS A 99 -15.60 -7.20 -24.31
C LYS A 99 -14.90 -5.89 -23.92
N GLU A 100 -15.05 -4.82 -24.70
CA GLU A 100 -14.51 -3.49 -24.39
C GLU A 100 -15.14 -2.93 -23.09
N ALA A 101 -16.45 -3.19 -22.88
CA ALA A 101 -17.12 -2.84 -21.64
C ALA A 101 -16.64 -3.68 -20.44
N GLU A 102 -16.36 -4.97 -20.64
CA GLU A 102 -15.81 -5.87 -19.62
C GLU A 102 -14.37 -5.48 -19.25
N GLU A 103 -13.54 -5.12 -20.23
CA GLU A 103 -12.18 -4.60 -20.01
C GLU A 103 -12.19 -3.27 -19.26
N ALA A 104 -13.11 -2.36 -19.58
CA ALA A 104 -13.28 -1.09 -18.85
C ALA A 104 -13.81 -1.26 -17.40
N GLU A 105 -14.57 -2.33 -17.12
CA GLU A 105 -14.92 -2.70 -15.74
C GLU A 105 -13.74 -3.32 -14.99
N LEU A 106 -12.92 -4.15 -15.67
CA LEU A 106 -11.71 -4.73 -15.10
C LEU A 106 -10.67 -3.65 -14.76
N ASP A 107 -10.52 -2.63 -15.59
CA ASP A 107 -9.62 -1.50 -15.35
C ASP A 107 -10.02 -0.69 -14.09
N LYS A 108 -11.31 -0.33 -13.96
CA LYS A 108 -11.84 0.30 -12.74
C LYS A 108 -11.63 -0.57 -11.50
N LYS A 109 -11.79 -1.88 -11.64
CA LYS A 109 -11.59 -2.84 -10.55
C LYS A 109 -10.11 -2.91 -10.15
N ALA A 110 -9.18 -2.86 -11.11
CA ALA A 110 -7.75 -2.79 -10.84
C ALA A 110 -7.38 -1.50 -10.08
N ASP A 111 -7.89 -0.35 -10.52
CA ASP A 111 -7.72 0.95 -9.83
C ASP A 111 -8.24 0.91 -8.38
N GLU A 112 -9.44 0.37 -8.17
CA GLU A 112 -10.02 0.23 -6.83
C GLU A 112 -9.19 -0.70 -5.94
N LEU A 113 -8.69 -1.82 -6.48
CA LEU A 113 -7.86 -2.76 -5.75
C LEU A 113 -6.49 -2.17 -5.42
N GLN A 114 -5.89 -1.41 -6.33
CA GLN A 114 -4.62 -0.71 -6.11
C GLN A 114 -4.74 0.34 -5.00
N ASN A 115 -5.84 1.10 -4.97
CA ASN A 115 -6.14 2.02 -3.86
C ASN A 115 -6.27 1.28 -2.52
N LYS A 116 -6.94 0.13 -2.49
CA LYS A 116 -7.06 -0.70 -1.27
C LYS A 116 -5.71 -1.26 -0.80
N VAL A 117 -4.84 -1.68 -1.73
CA VAL A 117 -3.46 -2.11 -1.42
C VAL A 117 -2.72 -0.98 -0.72
N ALA A 118 -2.74 0.23 -1.28
CA ALA A 118 -2.05 1.39 -0.70
C ALA A 118 -2.57 1.75 0.71
N ASP A 119 -3.89 1.70 0.91
CA ASP A 119 -4.50 1.95 2.23
C ASP A 119 -4.10 0.88 3.26
N LEU A 120 -4.11 -0.40 2.87
CA LEU A 120 -3.71 -1.51 3.73
C LEU A 120 -2.23 -1.46 4.10
N GLU A 121 -1.34 -1.15 3.15
CA GLU A 121 0.08 -0.95 3.41
C GLU A 121 0.32 0.17 4.42
N LYS A 122 -0.41 1.28 4.28
CA LYS A 122 -0.36 2.41 5.22
C LYS A 122 -0.86 2.00 6.62
N GLU A 123 -1.95 1.25 6.70
CA GLU A 123 -2.49 0.75 7.98
C GLU A 123 -1.52 -0.23 8.66
N ILE A 124 -0.92 -1.14 7.89
CA ILE A 124 0.11 -2.08 8.35
C ILE A 124 1.32 -1.32 8.88
N SER A 125 1.83 -0.33 8.13
CA SER A 125 2.98 0.48 8.55
C SER A 125 2.70 1.22 9.86
N ASN A 126 1.50 1.80 10.01
CA ASN A 126 1.09 2.45 11.27
C ASN A 126 1.04 1.46 12.44
N LEU A 127 0.52 0.25 12.23
CA LEU A 127 0.48 -0.81 13.24
C LEU A 127 1.88 -1.27 13.64
N GLU A 128 2.80 -1.38 12.69
CA GLU A 128 4.20 -1.74 12.95
C GLU A 128 4.92 -0.66 13.78
N ILE A 129 4.67 0.62 13.50
CA ILE A 129 5.20 1.73 14.31
C ILE A 129 4.66 1.67 15.74
N LEU A 130 3.35 1.44 15.91
CA LEU A 130 2.73 1.30 17.23
C LEU A 130 3.31 0.11 18.01
N LEU A 131 3.56 -1.00 17.33
CA LEU A 131 4.21 -2.18 17.91
C LEU A 131 5.65 -1.92 18.34
N GLY A 132 6.39 -1.10 17.59
CA GLY A 132 7.76 -0.70 17.93
C GLY A 132 7.86 0.25 19.13
N GLY A 133 6.76 0.91 19.51
CA GLY A 133 6.71 1.87 20.62
C GLY A 133 5.93 1.41 21.87
N ALA A 134 5.43 0.18 21.90
CA ALA A 134 4.63 -0.33 23.01
C ALA A 134 5.52 -0.91 24.14
N ASP A 135 5.37 -0.39 25.36
CA ASP A 135 6.15 -0.77 26.57
C ASP A 135 5.58 -2.00 27.33
N SER A 136 4.40 -2.51 26.95
CA SER A 136 3.65 -3.58 27.63
C SER A 136 3.34 -4.79 26.73
N GLU A 137 3.55 -6.01 27.26
CA GLU A 137 3.33 -7.30 26.55
C GLU A 137 1.84 -7.59 26.26
N ASP A 138 0.91 -7.13 27.10
CA ASP A 138 -0.54 -7.38 26.91
C ASP A 138 -1.15 -6.50 25.79
N ASP A 139 -0.66 -5.26 25.62
CA ASP A 139 -1.14 -4.35 24.56
C ASP A 139 -0.59 -4.73 23.18
N THR A 140 0.53 -5.45 23.12
CA THR A 140 1.17 -5.90 21.87
C THR A 140 0.47 -7.10 21.24
N ALA A 141 -0.12 -8.01 22.03
CA ALA A 141 -0.78 -9.21 21.50
C ALA A 141 -1.99 -8.87 20.61
N ALA A 142 -2.80 -7.89 21.02
CA ALA A 142 -3.95 -7.43 20.23
C ALA A 142 -3.51 -6.72 18.93
N LEU A 143 -2.45 -5.93 18.99
CA LEU A 143 -1.87 -5.27 17.81
C LEU A 143 -1.23 -6.28 16.84
N GLN A 144 -0.55 -7.30 17.34
CA GLN A 144 0.00 -8.39 16.52
C GLN A 144 -1.10 -9.17 15.80
N ASN A 145 -2.21 -9.46 16.47
CA ASN A 145 -3.35 -10.13 15.86
C ASN A 145 -4.00 -9.27 14.75
N LYS A 146 -4.18 -7.96 15.00
CA LYS A 146 -4.63 -7.01 13.97
C LYS A 146 -3.67 -6.93 12.79
N LEU A 147 -2.36 -6.85 13.06
CA LEU A 147 -1.33 -6.81 12.02
C LEU A 147 -1.35 -8.08 11.16
N ALA A 148 -1.46 -9.26 11.78
CA ALA A 148 -1.56 -10.53 11.08
C ALA A 148 -2.83 -10.59 10.20
N THR A 149 -3.96 -10.08 10.71
CA THR A 149 -5.21 -10.01 9.96
C THR A 149 -5.08 -9.07 8.75
N LYS A 150 -4.48 -7.89 8.94
CA LYS A 150 -4.28 -6.91 7.87
C LYS A 150 -3.28 -7.38 6.81
N LYS A 151 -2.22 -8.08 7.19
CA LYS A 151 -1.29 -8.71 6.25
C LYS A 151 -1.95 -9.81 5.41
N ALA A 152 -2.85 -10.60 6.00
CA ALA A 152 -3.63 -11.58 5.25
C ALA A 152 -4.64 -10.92 4.29
N GLU A 153 -5.26 -9.81 4.70
CA GLU A 153 -6.16 -9.01 3.86
C GLU A 153 -5.40 -8.37 2.68
N LEU A 154 -4.20 -7.85 2.93
CA LEU A 154 -3.29 -7.33 1.88
C LEU A 154 -2.91 -8.42 0.89
N GLU A 155 -2.47 -9.60 1.36
CA GLU A 155 -2.11 -10.71 0.48
C GLU A 155 -3.28 -11.18 -0.39
N LYS A 156 -4.50 -11.20 0.17
CA LYS A 156 -5.71 -11.53 -0.59
C LYS A 156 -6.01 -10.47 -1.66
N THR A 157 -5.92 -9.19 -1.30
CA THR A 157 -6.18 -8.06 -2.21
C THR A 157 -5.14 -8.01 -3.33
N GLN A 158 -3.88 -8.30 -3.03
CA GLN A 158 -2.79 -8.37 -4.01
C GLN A 158 -3.06 -9.48 -5.03
N LYS A 159 -3.49 -10.67 -4.59
CA LYS A 159 -3.87 -11.76 -5.49
C LYS A 159 -5.07 -11.42 -6.38
N GLU A 160 -6.05 -10.69 -5.84
CA GLU A 160 -7.20 -10.20 -6.62
C GLU A 160 -6.78 -9.15 -7.66
N LEU A 161 -5.84 -8.27 -7.32
CA LEU A 161 -5.26 -7.29 -8.24
C LEU A 161 -4.46 -7.98 -9.35
N ASP A 162 -3.58 -8.91 -9.00
CA ASP A 162 -2.80 -9.68 -9.97
C ASP A 162 -3.70 -10.50 -10.90
N ALA A 163 -4.81 -11.05 -10.38
CA ALA A 163 -5.80 -11.75 -11.19
C ALA A 163 -6.53 -10.82 -12.16
N ALA A 164 -6.97 -9.63 -11.69
CA ALA A 164 -7.63 -8.64 -12.54
C ALA A 164 -6.70 -8.14 -13.66
N LEU A 165 -5.42 -7.89 -13.34
CA LEU A 165 -4.41 -7.49 -14.31
C LEU A 165 -4.05 -8.61 -15.31
N ASN A 166 -4.12 -9.87 -14.89
CA ASN A 166 -3.86 -11.01 -15.78
C ASN A 166 -5.07 -11.35 -16.67
N GLU A 167 -6.29 -11.04 -16.24
CA GLU A 167 -7.51 -11.11 -17.06
C GLU A 167 -7.50 -10.03 -18.15
N LEU A 168 -6.88 -8.87 -17.90
CA LEU A 168 -6.53 -7.81 -18.87
C LEU A 168 -5.36 -8.21 -19.82
N GLY A 169 -5.23 -9.49 -20.19
CA GLY A 169 -4.06 -10.06 -20.87
C GLY A 169 -3.50 -9.33 -22.11
N PRO A 170 -2.30 -9.72 -22.60
CA PRO A 170 -1.41 -8.93 -23.47
C PRO A 170 -1.86 -8.68 -24.92
N ASP A 171 -3.10 -8.99 -25.29
CA ASP A 171 -3.61 -9.00 -26.68
C ASP A 171 -4.64 -7.89 -26.97
N GLY A 172 -4.77 -6.89 -26.08
CA GLY A 172 -5.58 -5.68 -26.29
C GLY A 172 -4.69 -4.46 -26.51
N ASP A 173 -4.42 -4.16 -27.78
CA ASP A 173 -3.86 -2.91 -28.32
C ASP A 173 -2.39 -2.52 -28.05
N GLU A 174 -1.68 -2.35 -29.17
CA GLU A 174 -0.44 -1.59 -29.32
C GLU A 174 -0.65 -0.07 -29.15
N GLU A 175 -1.60 0.40 -28.33
CA GLU A 175 -1.65 1.80 -27.93
C GLU A 175 -1.10 1.99 -26.51
N GLU A 176 -0.17 2.92 -26.41
CA GLU A 176 0.72 3.18 -25.28
C GLU A 176 -0.01 3.33 -23.94
N THR A 177 -0.25 2.22 -23.24
CA THR A 177 -0.32 2.27 -21.79
C THR A 177 1.09 2.58 -21.28
N PRO A 178 1.28 3.68 -20.51
CA PRO A 178 2.60 4.00 -19.98
C PRO A 178 3.08 2.81 -19.17
N ALA A 179 4.32 2.37 -19.44
CA ALA A 179 4.94 1.26 -18.73
C ALA A 179 4.65 1.36 -17.23
N PRO A 180 4.14 0.30 -16.58
CA PRO A 180 3.76 0.33 -15.17
C PRO A 180 4.91 0.92 -14.37
N ALA A 181 4.60 1.93 -13.55
CA ALA A 181 5.58 2.59 -12.70
C ALA A 181 6.36 1.49 -11.94
N PRO A 182 7.70 1.61 -11.84
CA PRO A 182 8.50 0.59 -11.17
C PRO A 182 7.92 0.33 -9.78
N GLN A 183 7.50 -0.90 -9.53
CA GLN A 183 7.05 -1.31 -8.22
C GLN A 183 8.13 -0.91 -7.20
N PRO A 184 7.77 -0.26 -6.09
CA PRO A 184 8.74 0.00 -5.03
C PRO A 184 9.39 -1.34 -4.65
N GLU A 185 10.72 -1.39 -4.68
CA GLU A 185 11.46 -2.56 -4.23
C GLU A 185 10.97 -2.91 -2.83
N GLN A 186 10.37 -4.10 -2.68
CA GLN A 186 10.00 -4.60 -1.37
C GLN A 186 11.24 -4.51 -0.47
N PRO A 187 11.16 -3.80 0.68
CA PRO A 187 12.30 -3.73 1.58
C PRO A 187 12.69 -5.15 1.96
N ALA A 188 13.99 -5.45 1.83
CA ALA A 188 14.52 -6.76 2.18
C ALA A 188 14.00 -7.16 3.58
N PRO A 189 13.52 -8.40 3.76
CA PRO A 189 12.94 -8.84 5.02
C PRO A 189 13.88 -8.49 6.16
N ALA A 190 13.37 -7.74 7.13
CA ALA A 190 14.14 -7.29 8.27
C ALA A 190 14.84 -8.51 8.91
N PRO A 191 16.14 -8.42 9.22
CA PRO A 191 16.88 -9.52 9.80
C PRO A 191 16.14 -10.01 11.04
N LYS A 192 15.87 -11.32 11.06
CA LYS A 192 15.23 -12.00 12.18
C LYS A 192 16.00 -11.60 13.45
N PRO A 193 15.34 -11.08 14.50
CA PRO A 193 16.04 -10.68 15.72
C PRO A 193 16.90 -11.85 16.18
N GLU A 194 18.22 -11.65 16.19
CA GLU A 194 19.11 -12.61 16.81
C GLU A 194 18.68 -12.72 18.27
N GLN A 195 18.34 -13.93 18.70
CA GLN A 195 18.12 -14.18 20.12
C GLN A 195 19.36 -13.68 20.85
N PRO A 196 19.21 -12.80 21.86
CA PRO A 196 20.34 -12.33 22.62
C PRO A 196 21.09 -13.55 23.15
N ALA A 197 22.40 -13.57 22.93
CA ALA A 197 23.24 -14.64 23.43
C ALA A 197 22.91 -14.86 24.93
N PRO A 198 22.71 -16.13 25.36
CA PRO A 198 22.37 -16.41 26.75
C PRO A 198 23.39 -15.71 27.65
N ALA A 199 22.87 -14.95 28.61
CA ALA A 199 23.69 -14.14 29.51
C ALA A 199 24.83 -15.00 30.07
N PRO A 200 26.07 -14.48 30.09
CA PRO A 200 27.21 -15.22 30.61
C PRO A 200 26.87 -15.70 32.02
N LYS A 201 27.02 -17.01 32.22
CA LYS A 201 26.79 -17.65 33.50
C LYS A 201 27.62 -16.89 34.54
N PRO A 202 27.03 -16.45 35.67
CA PRO A 202 27.75 -15.67 36.66
C PRO A 202 29.04 -16.41 37.03
N GLU A 203 30.17 -15.74 36.84
CA GLU A 203 31.45 -16.27 37.29
C GLU A 203 31.32 -16.53 38.79
N GLN A 204 31.59 -17.77 39.19
CA GLN A 204 31.69 -18.07 40.60
C GLN A 204 32.77 -17.16 41.18
N PRO A 205 32.48 -16.44 42.29
CA PRO A 205 33.49 -15.61 42.92
C PRO A 205 34.70 -16.48 43.23
N ALA A 206 35.89 -15.95 42.92
CA ALA A 206 37.13 -16.61 43.26
C ALA A 206 37.10 -17.03 44.74
N PRO A 207 37.51 -18.27 45.07
CA PRO A 207 37.51 -18.73 46.46
C PRO A 207 38.29 -17.72 47.31
N ALA A 208 37.66 -17.27 48.40
CA ALA A 208 38.26 -16.32 49.32
C ALA A 208 39.66 -16.80 49.73
N PRO A 209 40.65 -15.90 49.81
CA PRO A 209 42.00 -16.27 50.24
C PRO A 209 41.92 -16.98 51.58
N LYS A 210 42.62 -18.12 51.67
CA LYS A 210 42.68 -18.91 52.88
C LYS A 210 43.19 -18.03 54.02
N PRO A 211 42.55 -18.02 55.20
CA PRO A 211 43.02 -17.24 56.33
C PRO A 211 44.49 -17.57 56.59
N GLU A 212 45.35 -16.55 56.64
CA GLU A 212 46.69 -16.72 57.16
C GLU A 212 46.56 -17.22 58.60
N GLN A 213 47.22 -18.35 58.89
CA GLN A 213 47.30 -18.83 60.26
C GLN A 213 48.00 -17.76 61.10
N PRO A 214 47.43 -17.38 62.26
CA PRO A 214 48.13 -16.49 63.17
C PRO A 214 49.44 -17.15 63.59
N ALA A 215 50.50 -16.33 63.69
CA ALA A 215 51.79 -16.79 64.19
C ALA A 215 51.62 -17.51 65.55
N PRO A 216 52.35 -18.61 65.80
CA PRO A 216 52.27 -19.31 67.07
C PRO A 216 52.55 -18.36 68.24
N ALA A 217 51.67 -18.39 69.24
CA ALA A 217 51.79 -17.58 70.44
C ALA A 217 53.12 -17.84 71.16
N PRO A 218 53.75 -16.80 71.75
CA PRO A 218 54.98 -16.97 72.52
C PRO A 218 54.74 -17.92 73.70
N LYS A 219 55.75 -18.77 73.95
CA LYS A 219 55.72 -19.80 74.98
C LYS A 219 55.56 -19.16 76.37
N PRO A 220 54.71 -19.68 77.26
CA PRO A 220 54.54 -19.12 78.60
C PRO A 220 55.85 -19.14 79.38
N GLU A 221 56.27 -17.99 79.90
CA GLU A 221 57.27 -17.91 80.95
C GLU A 221 56.73 -18.59 82.22
N GLN A 222 57.56 -19.40 82.87
CA GLN A 222 57.20 -20.04 84.13
C GLN A 222 56.92 -18.97 85.20
N PRO A 223 55.79 -19.05 85.93
CA PRO A 223 55.56 -18.17 87.05
C PRO A 223 56.52 -18.48 88.19
N ALA A 224 57.10 -17.43 88.76
CA ALA A 224 57.85 -17.49 90.01
C ALA A 224 56.95 -17.95 91.18
N LYS A 225 57.56 -18.65 92.14
CA LYS A 225 56.93 -19.24 93.32
C LYS A 225 56.09 -18.23 94.13
N PRO A 226 54.97 -18.66 94.74
CA PRO A 226 54.09 -17.81 95.51
C PRO A 226 54.61 -17.52 96.92
N GLU A 227 54.53 -16.26 97.35
CA GLU A 227 54.47 -15.88 98.77
C GLU A 227 53.00 -15.86 99.25
N LYS A 228 52.83 -16.12 100.56
CA LYS A 228 51.59 -16.54 101.26
C LYS A 228 50.44 -15.51 101.27
N PRO A 229 49.19 -15.99 101.54
CA PRO A 229 47.97 -15.20 101.41
C PRO A 229 47.62 -14.38 102.67
N ALA A 230 46.95 -13.25 102.45
CA ALA A 230 46.14 -12.55 103.43
C ALA A 230 44.66 -12.54 102.97
N GLU A 231 43.78 -12.53 103.96
CA GLU A 231 42.44 -13.10 103.99
C GLU A 231 41.35 -12.37 103.17
N GLU A 232 40.27 -13.13 102.97
CA GLU A 232 38.95 -12.86 102.37
C GLU A 232 38.24 -11.60 102.90
N PRO A 233 37.27 -11.03 102.16
CA PRO A 233 35.87 -11.42 102.43
C PRO A 233 34.90 -11.42 101.21
N THR A 234 34.09 -12.49 101.16
CA THR A 234 32.63 -12.60 100.92
C THR A 234 31.85 -11.63 100.00
N GLN A 235 31.15 -12.23 99.02
CA GLN A 235 30.09 -11.72 98.12
C GLN A 235 28.85 -11.12 98.81
N PRO A 236 27.99 -10.42 98.03
CA PRO A 236 26.60 -10.88 97.96
C PRO A 236 26.00 -10.99 96.55
N GLU A 237 24.89 -11.73 96.53
CA GLU A 237 24.20 -12.40 95.42
C GLU A 237 23.39 -11.51 94.45
N LYS A 238 23.07 -12.12 93.30
CA LYS A 238 22.17 -11.66 92.24
C LYS A 238 20.72 -11.53 92.72
N PRO A 239 19.86 -10.86 91.92
CA PRO A 239 18.63 -11.54 91.53
C PRO A 239 18.31 -11.50 90.03
N ALA A 240 17.40 -12.41 89.69
CA ALA A 240 17.03 -12.89 88.38
C ALA A 240 16.03 -11.99 87.61
N THR A 241 15.88 -12.36 86.34
CA THR A 241 14.96 -11.87 85.30
C THR A 241 13.48 -11.86 85.71
N PRO A 242 12.65 -11.17 84.91
CA PRO A 242 11.47 -11.87 84.40
C PRO A 242 11.26 -11.72 82.88
N LYS A 243 10.88 -12.83 82.25
CA LYS A 243 10.13 -12.90 80.99
C LYS A 243 8.65 -12.67 81.31
N THR A 244 7.94 -11.82 80.56
CA THR A 244 6.54 -12.05 80.13
C THR A 244 6.00 -10.88 79.31
N GLY A 245 5.22 -11.20 78.26
CA GLY A 245 4.11 -10.36 77.77
C GLY A 245 4.37 -9.59 76.47
N TRP A 246 3.53 -9.57 75.43
CA TRP A 246 2.47 -10.42 74.88
C TRP A 246 1.97 -9.68 73.59
N LYS A 247 1.52 -10.46 72.60
CA LYS A 247 0.53 -10.13 71.54
C LYS A 247 0.75 -8.93 70.60
N GLN A 248 0.88 -9.24 69.30
CA GLN A 248 0.34 -8.40 68.24
C GLN A 248 -1.09 -8.85 67.91
N GLU A 249 -1.99 -7.89 67.96
CA GLU A 249 -3.39 -7.94 67.61
C GLU A 249 -3.51 -7.61 66.11
N ASN A 250 -4.11 -8.52 65.35
CA ASN A 250 -4.57 -8.27 63.99
C ASN A 250 -5.96 -7.66 64.06
N GLY A 251 -6.21 -6.60 63.29
CA GLY A 251 -7.56 -6.22 62.89
C GLY A 251 -7.70 -4.75 62.53
N MET A 252 -7.59 -4.43 61.25
CA MET A 252 -8.66 -3.89 60.38
C MET A 252 -8.08 -3.48 59.02
#